data_AF-A0A528CW46-F1
#
_entry.id   AF-A0A528CW46-F1
#
_cell.length_a   1.000
_cell.length_b   1.000
_cell.length_c   1.000
_cell.angle_alpha   90.00
_cell.angle_beta   90.00
_cell.angle_gamma   90.00
#
_symmetry.space_group_name_H-M   'P 1'
#
loop_
_entity.id
_entity.type
_entity.pdbx_description
1 polymer ?
#
loop_
_entity_poly.entity_id
_entity_poly.type
_entity_poly.pdbx_seq_one_letter_code
_entity_poly.pdbx_strand_id
1 'polypeptide(L)'
;IEDIKGQAFNLGGGPGNAVSLRMLLKQIGELTGRNLSIRYDRERTGDQPFFVADTRKIEVTLGWKAHVSWRDGVRDLADWLQRHRLEPEPARYVA
;
A
#
# COMPACT_ATOMS: atom_id res chain seq x y z
N ILE A 1 18.14 -9.13 -21.53
CA ILE A 1 18.74 -8.42 -20.37
C ILE A 1 19.56 -7.23 -20.86
N GLU A 2 20.39 -7.38 -21.91
CA GLU A 2 21.20 -6.29 -22.46
C GLU A 2 20.41 -5.00 -22.74
N ASP A 3 19.20 -5.10 -23.32
CA ASP A 3 18.39 -3.92 -23.68
C ASP A 3 17.84 -3.12 -22.49
N ILE A 4 17.84 -3.69 -21.28
CA ILE A 4 17.28 -3.07 -20.06
C ILE A 4 18.31 -2.83 -18.96
N LYS A 5 19.56 -3.22 -19.19
CA LYS A 5 20.65 -3.11 -18.20
C LYS A 5 20.91 -1.66 -17.83
N GLY A 6 21.05 -1.38 -16.53
CA GLY A 6 21.32 -0.04 -16.00
C GLY A 6 20.11 0.89 -15.97
N GLN A 7 18.93 0.43 -16.38
CA GLN A 7 17.72 1.25 -16.33
C GLN A 7 17.01 1.11 -14.97
N ALA A 8 16.62 2.26 -14.40
CA ALA A 8 15.68 2.29 -13.29
C ALA A 8 14.23 2.25 -13.80
N PHE A 9 13.38 1.52 -13.08
CA PHE A 9 11.95 1.40 -13.32
C PHE A 9 11.19 1.62 -12.02
N ASN A 10 10.12 2.40 -12.05
CA ASN A 10 9.19 2.46 -10.94
C ASN A 10 8.32 1.20 -10.96
N LEU A 11 8.33 0.45 -9.85
CA LEU A 11 7.45 -0.68 -9.65
C LEU A 11 6.42 -0.32 -8.58
N GLY A 12 5.14 -0.27 -8.95
CA GLY A 12 4.08 0.09 -8.04
C GLY A 12 2.72 0.00 -8.71
N GLY A 13 1.63 0.20 -7.98
CA GLY A 13 0.29 -0.06 -8.51
C GLY A 13 -0.21 0.92 -9.58
N GLY A 14 0.53 1.99 -9.87
CA GLY A 14 0.11 3.04 -10.78
C GLY A 14 -1.08 3.87 -10.25
N PRO A 15 -1.56 4.84 -11.05
CA PRO A 15 -2.71 5.66 -10.68
C PRO A 15 -3.99 4.87 -10.36
N GLY A 16 -4.19 3.71 -11.01
CA GLY A 16 -5.36 2.85 -10.77
C GLY A 16 -5.39 2.21 -9.37
N ASN A 17 -4.26 2.16 -8.67
CA ASN A 17 -4.14 1.65 -7.30
C ASN A 17 -3.79 2.74 -6.28
N ALA A 18 -3.87 4.01 -6.65
CA ALA A 18 -3.69 5.10 -5.70
C ALA A 18 -4.80 5.07 -4.64
N VAL A 19 -4.42 5.19 -3.37
CA VAL A 19 -5.35 5.12 -2.23
C VAL A 19 -4.96 6.15 -1.18
N SER A 20 -5.94 6.85 -0.63
CA SER A 20 -5.72 7.74 0.52
C SER A 20 -5.78 6.97 1.84
N LEU A 21 -5.15 7.50 2.89
CA LEU A 21 -5.24 6.93 4.24
C LEU A 21 -6.69 6.77 4.71
N ARG A 22 -7.57 7.73 4.41
CA ARG A 22 -8.99 7.65 4.80
C ARG A 22 -9.72 6.48 4.12
N MET A 23 -9.44 6.24 2.82
CA MET A 23 -10.02 5.11 2.09
C MET A 23 -9.51 3.78 2.63
N LEU A 24 -8.21 3.69 2.92
CA LEU A 24 -7.59 2.50 3.49
C LEU A 24 -8.15 2.19 4.88
N LEU A 25 -8.22 3.19 5.78
CA LEU A 25 -8.78 3.01 7.12
C LEU A 25 -10.25 2.58 7.07
N LYS A 26 -11.05 3.15 6.17
CA LYS A 26 -12.43 2.70 5.96
C LYS A 26 -12.48 1.22 5.55
N GLN A 27 -11.66 0.79 4.58
CA GLN A 27 -11.58 -0.60 4.14
C GLN A 27 -11.15 -1.54 5.28
N ILE A 28 -10.20 -1.12 6.12
CA ILE A 28 -9.78 -1.91 7.29
C ILE A 28 -10.93 -2.07 8.29
N GLY A 29 -11.70 -1.00 8.55
CA GLY A 29 -12.88 -1.07 9.41
C GLY A 29 -13.93 -2.06 8.88
N GLU A 30 -14.19 -2.03 7.57
CA GLU A 30 -15.09 -2.97 6.90
C GLU A 30 -14.61 -4.43 6.99
N LEU A 31 -13.33 -4.68 6.70
CA LEU A 31 -12.75 -6.04 6.75
C LEU A 31 -12.70 -6.63 8.16
N THR A 32 -12.50 -5.78 9.18
CA THR A 32 -12.37 -6.22 10.57
C THR A 32 -13.69 -6.23 11.33
N GLY A 33 -14.75 -5.64 10.76
CA GLY A 33 -16.02 -5.43 11.46
C GLY A 33 -15.89 -4.48 12.66
N ARG A 34 -14.85 -3.64 12.69
CA ARG A 34 -14.55 -2.74 13.83
C ARG A 34 -14.79 -1.29 13.45
N ASN A 35 -15.31 -0.54 14.42
CA ASN A 35 -15.32 0.91 14.33
C ASN A 35 -13.96 1.47 14.76
N LEU A 36 -13.20 2.04 13.82
CA LEU A 36 -11.86 2.57 14.10
C LEU A 36 -11.96 3.96 14.74
N SER A 37 -11.34 4.14 15.90
CA SER A 37 -11.15 5.46 16.50
C SER A 37 -10.03 6.21 15.78
N ILE A 38 -10.39 7.19 14.94
CA ILE A 38 -9.43 8.01 14.19
C ILE A 38 -9.10 9.29 14.97
N ARG A 39 -7.81 9.58 15.13
CA ARG A 39 -7.29 10.85 15.65
C ARG A 39 -6.38 11.48 14.60
N TYR A 40 -6.40 12.80 14.52
CA TYR A 40 -5.55 13.57 13.62
C TYR A 40 -4.40 14.15 14.41
N ASP A 41 -3.23 14.19 13.80
CA ASP A 41 -2.02 14.78 14.37
C ASP A 41 -1.29 15.57 13.28
N ARG A 42 -0.19 16.23 13.65
CA ARG A 42 0.69 16.94 12.71
C ARG A 42 1.37 15.95 11.77
N GLU A 43 1.62 16.40 10.55
CA GLU A 43 2.46 15.67 9.59
C GLU A 43 3.86 15.46 10.17
N ARG A 44 4.45 14.29 9.92
CA ARG A 44 5.81 14.01 10.40
C ARG A 44 6.81 14.72 9.50
N THR A 45 7.90 15.18 10.08
CA THR A 45 9.01 15.75 9.30
C THR A 45 9.50 14.75 8.27
N GLY A 46 9.42 15.12 6.98
CA GLY A 46 9.83 14.27 5.87
C GLY A 46 8.73 13.41 5.25
N ASP A 47 7.48 13.46 5.75
CA ASP A 47 6.37 12.80 5.08
C ASP A 47 6.16 13.40 3.68
N GLN A 48 6.07 12.51 2.68
CA GLN A 48 5.63 12.88 1.34
C GLN A 48 4.10 12.85 1.30
N PRO A 49 3.40 13.98 1.08
CA PRO A 49 1.95 14.04 1.19
C PRO A 49 1.21 13.20 0.15
N PHE A 50 1.88 12.94 -0.99
CA PHE A 50 1.32 12.16 -2.08
C PHE A 50 2.42 11.46 -2.87
N PHE A 51 2.25 10.16 -3.10
CA PHE A 51 3.11 9.34 -3.95
C PHE A 51 2.26 8.39 -4.79
N VAL A 52 2.50 8.41 -6.10
CA VAL A 52 1.99 7.41 -7.05
C VAL A 52 3.10 7.08 -8.03
N ALA A 53 3.43 5.80 -8.16
CA ALA A 53 4.44 5.32 -9.08
C ALA A 53 3.98 5.54 -10.54
N ASP A 54 4.76 6.25 -11.35
CA ASP A 54 4.58 6.28 -12.79
C ASP A 54 5.14 5.00 -13.41
N THR A 55 4.26 4.09 -13.78
CA THR A 55 4.58 2.74 -14.29
C THR A 55 4.70 2.66 -15.81
N ARG A 56 4.52 3.77 -16.54
CA ARG A 56 4.52 3.77 -18.01
C ARG A 56 5.79 3.16 -18.60
N LYS A 57 6.94 3.44 -18.01
CA LYS A 57 8.24 2.91 -18.48
C LYS A 57 8.29 1.39 -18.36
N ILE A 58 7.92 0.81 -17.22
CA ILE A 58 7.99 -0.65 -17.02
C ILE A 58 6.90 -1.37 -17.81
N GLU A 59 5.73 -0.75 -17.98
CA GLU A 59 4.65 -1.24 -18.83
C GLU A 59 5.07 -1.35 -20.30
N VAL A 60 5.65 -0.28 -20.86
CA VAL A 60 6.07 -0.25 -22.27
C VAL A 60 7.27 -1.18 -22.51
N THR A 61 8.25 -1.19 -21.60
CA THR A 61 9.50 -1.94 -21.83
C THR A 61 9.35 -3.44 -21.55
N LEU A 62 8.58 -3.83 -20.53
CA LEU A 62 8.51 -5.22 -20.07
C LEU A 62 7.10 -5.84 -20.18
N GLY A 63 6.11 -5.08 -20.63
CA GLY A 63 4.70 -5.53 -20.62
C GLY A 63 4.14 -5.72 -19.20
N TRP A 64 4.87 -5.25 -18.17
CA TRP A 64 4.47 -5.41 -16.78
C TRP A 64 3.18 -4.65 -16.50
N LYS A 65 2.27 -5.24 -15.72
CA LYS A 65 1.07 -4.55 -15.19
C LYS A 65 0.80 -4.99 -13.77
N ALA A 66 0.25 -4.09 -12.94
CA ALA A 66 -0.30 -4.48 -11.66
C ALA A 66 -1.56 -5.33 -11.88
N HIS A 67 -1.60 -6.53 -11.29
CA HIS A 67 -2.74 -7.45 -11.43
C HIS A 67 -3.63 -7.50 -10.17
N VAL A 68 -3.09 -7.08 -9.03
CA VAL A 68 -3.78 -7.08 -7.74
C VAL A 68 -4.22 -5.64 -7.46
N SER A 69 -5.50 -5.43 -7.19
CA SER A 69 -5.99 -4.12 -6.78
C SER A 69 -5.57 -3.81 -5.34
N TRP A 70 -5.51 -2.54 -4.95
CA TRP A 70 -5.19 -2.17 -3.56
C TRP A 70 -6.19 -2.79 -2.57
N ARG A 71 -7.47 -2.97 -2.95
CA ARG A 71 -8.48 -3.60 -2.09
C ARG A 71 -8.22 -5.09 -1.91
N ASP A 72 -7.91 -5.78 -3.00
CA ASP A 72 -7.62 -7.22 -2.96
C ASP A 72 -6.34 -7.46 -2.15
N GLY A 73 -5.28 -6.67 -2.37
CA GLY A 73 -4.05 -6.79 -1.61
C GLY A 73 -4.22 -6.54 -0.10
N VAL A 74 -5.06 -5.59 0.30
CA VAL A 74 -5.37 -5.36 1.72
C VAL A 74 -6.17 -6.52 2.32
N ARG A 75 -7.12 -7.09 1.57
CA ARG A 75 -7.86 -8.28 2.00
C ARG A 75 -6.94 -9.49 2.16
N ASP A 76 -6.10 -9.76 1.17
CA ASP A 76 -5.15 -10.87 1.20
C ASP A 76 -4.19 -10.76 2.39
N LEU A 77 -3.73 -9.54 2.71
CA LEU A 77 -2.92 -9.28 3.89
C LEU A 77 -3.70 -9.53 5.18
N ALA A 78 -4.94 -9.05 5.28
CA ALA A 78 -5.79 -9.28 6.45
C ALA A 78 -6.02 -10.78 6.70
N ASP A 79 -6.33 -11.54 5.66
CA ASP A 79 -6.54 -12.98 5.72
C ASP A 79 -5.25 -13.72 6.12
N TRP A 80 -4.09 -13.27 5.62
CA TRP A 80 -2.80 -13.81 6.03
C TRP A 80 -2.53 -13.55 7.52
N LEU A 81 -2.76 -12.33 8.01
CA LEU A 81 -2.59 -11.96 9.42
C LEU A 81 -3.49 -12.78 10.35
N GLN A 82 -4.75 -12.99 9.98
CA GLN A 82 -5.70 -13.80 10.73
C GLN A 82 -5.27 -15.27 10.81
N ARG A 83 -4.79 -15.84 9.70
CA ARG A 83 -4.30 -17.23 9.66
C ARG A 83 -3.07 -17.47 10.54
N HIS A 84 -2.18 -16.48 10.62
CA HIS A 84 -0.91 -16.64 11.33
C HIS A 84 -0.94 -16.11 12.77
N ARG A 85 -2.10 -15.62 13.24
CA ARG A 85 -2.33 -15.08 14.60
C ARG A 85 -1.08 -14.37 15.13
N LEU A 86 -0.61 -13.38 14.38
CA LEU A 86 0.41 -12.47 14.91
C LEU A 86 -0.27 -11.72 16.06
N GLU A 87 -0.06 -12.22 17.28
CA GLU A 87 -0.46 -11.54 18.50
C GLU A 87 0.21 -10.16 18.45
N PRO A 88 -0.56 -9.07 18.49
CA PRO A 88 0.04 -7.76 18.52
C PRO A 88 0.78 -7.64 19.86
N GLU A 89 2.11 -7.73 19.81
CA GLU A 89 2.95 -7.19 20.86
C GLU A 89 2.52 -5.74 21.07
N PRO A 90 2.27 -5.28 22.31
CA PRO A 90 1.88 -3.90 22.57
C PRO A 90 2.92 -2.98 21.96
N ALA A 91 2.55 -2.34 20.85
CA ALA A 91 3.45 -1.52 20.08
C ALA A 91 3.95 -0.38 20.96
N ARG A 92 5.27 -0.32 21.17
CA ARG A 92 5.95 0.91 21.56
C ARG A 92 5.85 1.87 20.38
N TYR A 93 4.75 2.62 20.32
CA TYR A 93 4.67 3.80 19.47
C TYR A 93 5.64 4.82 20.05
N VAL A 94 6.82 4.94 19.43
CA VAL A 94 7.69 6.09 19.64
C VAL A 94 7.10 7.19 18.77
N ALA A 95 6.47 8.16 19.44
CA ALA A 95 6.02 9.41 18.83
C ALA A 95 7.22 10.23 18.32
#